data_AF-A0A286TXR6-F1
#
_entry.id   AF-A0A286TXR6-F1
#
_cell.length_a   1.000
_cell.length_b   1.000
_cell.length_c   1.000
_cell.angle_alpha   90.00
_cell.angle_beta   90.00
_cell.angle_gamma   90.00
#
_symmetry.space_group_name_H-M   'P 1'
#
loop_
_entity.id
_entity.type
_entity.pdbx_description
1 polymer ?
#
loop_
_entity_poly.entity_id
_entity_poly.type
_entity_poly.pdbx_seq_one_letter_code
_entity_poly.pdbx_strand_id
1 'polypeptide(L)'
;MNINVLIVIHDPEQREVIEDIIRKGLSEDGHNVDIRNAISEAKAKKVIIEDLKYDCGLVITHLNIPIDNKSPLNEDEKRGFVFLKWLENEKHNIPSILISDASNPELYNAAQKIAGCKLVPTSEKMEDDLLEFAKKELGTQEEKKEKRKIVNLDINLNFDQNAGSYVLKGVGFPYEDHGNLKIDLEMMEDLVKRSRNIEDIRKSRWEEELQAVGKILIKEIFVKNRTLHEHFYAQIGKGIGIENAKIRFLIEKGANPIFLEALYSADEISNNYWMLETPITRRLQNVETLGYPLFHDDETNEGPINCLIIEADSHGFVGMKDEEGEDMVLPELKNIEYEADFLHEFFCNSKESVKTGKVFKIECSHNNSGSEIIVTKNNKEYSYKFSAENSFEEYVENILKSETWHLVHFAGHSFCDQKGNGFVFFPGKAKSPIPIEITDFAKLLRVTKCRFIYLSSCHSSNEDFVFELARNKVPSAIGFRWKIDDDKAKELAKIFYEYLFKLKSLEYALLEARTKMRKLDSDNKIWAAPMLIMQMGD
;
A
#
# COMPACT_ATOMS: atom_id res chain seq x y z
N MET A 1 20.66 -12.38 -2.32
CA MET A 1 19.40 -12.56 -1.55
C MET A 1 19.54 -13.84 -0.74
N ASN A 2 19.26 -13.81 0.57
CA ASN A 2 19.20 -15.04 1.37
C ASN A 2 17.86 -15.72 1.11
N ILE A 3 17.88 -17.03 0.87
CA ILE A 3 16.69 -17.83 0.58
C ILE A 3 16.63 -18.99 1.56
N ASN A 4 15.54 -19.09 2.32
CA ASN A 4 15.32 -20.22 3.21
C ASN A 4 14.48 -21.28 2.50
N VAL A 5 15.02 -22.49 2.37
CA VAL A 5 14.33 -23.65 1.80
C VAL A 5 14.09 -24.68 2.89
N LEU A 6 12.86 -25.18 2.99
CA LEU A 6 12.52 -26.29 3.87
C LEU A 6 12.39 -27.58 3.05
N ILE A 7 13.26 -28.55 3.31
CA ILE A 7 13.19 -29.89 2.73
C ILE A 7 12.57 -30.84 3.76
N VAL A 8 11.45 -31.46 3.39
CA VAL A 8 10.65 -32.38 4.20
C VAL A 8 10.66 -33.76 3.56
N ILE A 9 11.72 -34.52 3.83
CA ILE A 9 11.97 -35.84 3.27
C ILE A 9 12.46 -36.76 4.39
N HIS A 10 11.84 -37.93 4.51
CA HIS A 10 12.16 -38.92 5.54
C HIS A 10 13.48 -39.65 5.22
N ASP A 11 13.63 -40.05 3.96
CA ASP A 11 14.81 -40.78 3.48
C ASP A 11 16.05 -39.86 3.47
N PRO A 12 17.14 -40.25 4.18
CA PRO A 12 18.31 -39.41 4.31
C PRO A 12 19.12 -39.28 3.02
N GLU A 13 19.18 -40.32 2.18
CA GLU A 13 19.94 -40.33 0.93
C GLU A 13 19.23 -39.43 -0.10
N GLN A 14 17.92 -39.60 -0.26
CA GLN A 14 17.13 -38.71 -1.13
C GLN A 14 17.23 -37.26 -0.69
N ARG A 15 17.15 -37.00 0.62
CA ARG A 15 17.25 -35.64 1.15
C ARG A 15 18.61 -35.01 0.87
N GLU A 16 19.71 -35.75 1.02
CA GLU A 16 21.06 -35.26 0.72
C GLU A 16 21.20 -34.92 -0.78
N VAL A 17 20.69 -35.79 -1.66
CA VAL A 17 20.67 -35.54 -3.10
C VAL A 17 19.89 -34.26 -3.44
N ILE A 18 18.70 -34.07 -2.87
CA ILE A 18 17.87 -32.88 -3.12
C ILE A 18 18.54 -31.63 -2.54
N GLU A 19 19.15 -31.72 -1.36
CA GLU A 19 19.89 -30.62 -0.76
C GLU A 19 21.05 -30.16 -1.67
N ASP A 20 21.83 -31.10 -2.19
CA ASP A 20 22.95 -30.82 -3.09
C ASP A 20 22.48 -30.19 -4.40
N ILE A 21 21.41 -30.71 -5.01
CA ILE A 21 20.80 -30.16 -6.22
C ILE A 21 20.42 -28.69 -6.00
N ILE A 22 19.63 -28.41 -4.96
CA ILE A 22 19.12 -27.07 -4.68
C ILE A 22 20.25 -26.11 -4.30
N ARG A 23 21.17 -26.55 -3.43
CA ARG A 23 22.28 -25.71 -2.98
C ARG A 23 23.19 -25.35 -4.16
N LYS A 24 23.56 -26.31 -4.99
CA LYS A 24 24.40 -26.07 -6.17
C LYS A 24 23.68 -25.19 -7.19
N GLY A 25 22.48 -25.59 -7.61
CA GLY A 25 21.76 -24.95 -8.70
C GLY A 25 21.34 -23.50 -8.40
N LEU A 26 21.03 -23.16 -7.15
CA LEU A 26 20.68 -21.78 -6.75
C LEU A 26 21.91 -20.94 -6.38
N SER A 27 23.00 -21.54 -5.88
CA SER A 27 24.24 -20.79 -5.60
C SER A 27 24.95 -20.36 -6.89
N GLU A 28 24.84 -21.15 -7.97
CA GLU A 28 25.31 -20.79 -9.31
C GLU A 28 24.64 -19.51 -9.85
N ASP A 29 23.41 -19.22 -9.41
CA ASP A 29 22.64 -18.02 -9.76
C ASP A 29 22.87 -16.84 -8.78
N GLY A 30 23.86 -16.96 -7.87
CA GLY A 30 24.24 -15.89 -6.94
C GLY A 30 23.34 -15.74 -5.70
N HIS A 31 22.47 -16.73 -5.43
CA HIS A 31 21.68 -16.78 -4.20
C HIS A 31 22.47 -17.40 -3.04
N ASN A 32 22.22 -16.92 -1.82
CA ASN A 32 22.73 -17.57 -0.61
C ASN A 32 21.60 -18.39 0.01
N VAL A 33 21.74 -19.71 0.06
CA VAL A 33 20.64 -20.62 0.43
C VAL A 33 20.86 -21.20 1.82
N ASP A 34 19.93 -20.91 2.74
CA ASP A 34 19.82 -21.61 4.03
C ASP A 34 18.81 -22.76 3.89
N ILE A 35 19.24 -23.98 4.14
CA ILE A 35 18.41 -25.18 3.97
C ILE A 35 18.12 -25.76 5.34
N ARG A 36 16.82 -25.91 5.63
CA ARG A 36 16.33 -26.57 6.84
C ARG A 36 15.72 -27.90 6.46
N ASN A 37 15.95 -28.88 7.32
CA ASN A 37 15.53 -30.26 7.09
C ASN A 37 14.50 -30.70 8.13
N ALA A 38 13.43 -31.36 7.66
CA ALA A 38 12.45 -32.04 8.49
C ALA A 38 12.23 -33.47 7.96
N ILE A 39 12.03 -34.43 8.86
CA ILE A 39 11.87 -35.85 8.52
C ILE A 39 10.44 -36.37 8.70
N SER A 40 9.51 -35.50 9.10
CA SER A 40 8.12 -35.82 9.41
C SER A 40 7.23 -34.59 9.30
N GLU A 41 5.92 -34.81 9.12
CA GLU A 41 4.91 -33.74 9.07
C GLU A 41 4.95 -32.87 10.33
N ALA A 42 4.96 -33.48 11.52
CA ALA A 42 4.97 -32.75 12.78
C ALA A 42 6.22 -31.88 12.94
N LYS A 43 7.40 -32.37 12.53
CA LYS A 43 8.64 -31.59 12.59
C LYS A 43 8.63 -30.46 11.57
N ALA A 44 8.09 -30.67 10.36
CA ALA A 44 7.97 -29.64 9.35
C ALA A 44 7.05 -28.50 9.79
N LYS A 45 5.87 -28.83 10.35
CA LYS A 45 4.95 -27.85 10.95
C LYS A 45 5.63 -27.04 12.04
N LYS A 46 6.41 -27.70 12.91
CA LYS A 46 7.16 -27.02 13.97
C LYS A 46 8.19 -26.04 13.40
N VAL A 47 8.98 -26.44 12.40
CA VAL A 47 9.97 -25.56 11.76
C VAL A 47 9.29 -24.37 11.07
N ILE A 48 8.16 -24.57 10.40
CA ILE A 48 7.39 -23.47 9.80
C ILE A 48 6.87 -22.51 10.88
N ILE A 49 6.29 -23.01 11.98
CA ILE A 49 5.68 -22.16 13.00
C ILE A 49 6.72 -21.42 13.86
N GLU A 50 7.84 -22.07 14.18
CA GLU A 50 8.82 -21.56 15.14
C GLU A 50 10.01 -20.85 14.48
N ASP A 51 10.50 -21.38 13.36
CA ASP A 51 11.80 -20.98 12.80
C ASP A 51 11.66 -20.17 11.49
N LEU A 52 10.65 -20.47 10.65
CA LEU A 52 10.56 -19.93 9.28
C LEU A 52 9.23 -19.21 8.97
N LYS A 53 8.44 -18.88 10.00
CA LYS A 53 7.02 -18.47 9.89
C LYS A 53 6.71 -17.37 8.88
N TYR A 54 7.71 -16.55 8.52
CA TYR A 54 7.54 -15.43 7.59
C TYR A 54 8.62 -15.34 6.50
N ASP A 55 9.55 -16.28 6.42
CA ASP A 55 10.72 -16.17 5.53
C ASP A 55 11.08 -17.47 4.79
N CYS A 56 10.23 -18.50 4.86
CA CYS A 56 10.38 -19.69 4.02
C CYS A 56 10.04 -19.34 2.56
N GLY A 57 11.02 -19.40 1.66
CA GLY A 57 10.86 -19.08 0.25
C GLY A 57 10.40 -20.27 -0.60
N LEU A 58 10.69 -21.50 -0.18
CA LEU A 58 10.31 -22.73 -0.89
C LEU A 58 10.20 -23.91 0.08
N VAL A 59 9.17 -24.74 -0.11
CA VAL A 59 9.02 -26.03 0.57
C VAL A 59 9.17 -27.16 -0.43
N ILE A 60 10.05 -28.11 -0.18
CA ILE A 60 10.19 -29.34 -0.98
C ILE A 60 9.82 -30.51 -0.09
N THR A 61 8.83 -31.32 -0.47
CA THR A 61 8.40 -32.46 0.34
C THR A 61 8.21 -33.70 -0.48
N HIS A 62 8.57 -34.86 0.07
CA HIS A 62 8.22 -36.15 -0.50
C HIS A 62 6.77 -36.51 -0.18
N LEU A 63 6.07 -37.18 -1.10
CA LEU A 63 4.68 -37.60 -0.92
C LEU A 63 4.50 -38.44 0.35
N ASN A 64 5.44 -39.36 0.56
CA ASN A 64 5.47 -40.27 1.68
C ASN A 64 6.47 -39.75 2.71
N ILE A 65 5.94 -39.17 3.79
CA ILE A 65 6.66 -38.82 5.02
C ILE A 65 5.86 -39.38 6.21
N PRO A 66 6.49 -39.67 7.36
CA PRO A 66 5.75 -40.08 8.54
C PRO A 66 5.06 -38.88 9.21
N ILE A 67 4.01 -39.16 9.99
CA ILE A 67 3.28 -38.16 10.80
C ILE A 67 4.23 -37.47 11.78
N ASP A 68 5.05 -38.26 12.47
CA ASP A 68 6.05 -37.82 13.43
C ASP A 68 7.29 -38.74 13.38
N ASN A 69 8.30 -38.47 14.21
CA ASN A 69 9.55 -39.23 14.21
C ASN A 69 9.42 -40.65 14.79
N LYS A 70 8.25 -41.04 15.32
CA LYS A 70 8.00 -42.34 15.96
C LYS A 70 7.07 -43.23 15.13
N SER A 71 6.31 -42.63 14.22
CA SER A 71 5.36 -43.32 13.36
C SER A 71 6.08 -43.96 12.18
N PRO A 72 5.73 -45.21 11.79
CA PRO A 72 6.26 -45.81 10.58
C PRO A 72 5.79 -45.03 9.34
N LEU A 73 6.54 -45.16 8.25
CA LEU A 73 6.12 -44.63 6.95
C LEU A 73 4.86 -45.38 6.49
N ASN A 74 3.81 -44.64 6.12
CA ASN A 74 2.58 -45.19 5.56
C ASN A 74 2.28 -44.49 4.23
N GLU A 75 2.49 -45.19 3.13
CA GLU A 75 2.35 -44.64 1.76
C GLU A 75 0.90 -44.31 1.40
N ASP A 76 -0.08 -44.99 2.01
CA ASP A 76 -1.50 -44.74 1.77
C ASP A 76 -1.95 -43.38 2.32
N GLU A 77 -1.26 -42.87 3.33
CA GLU A 77 -1.63 -41.63 4.02
C GLU A 77 -1.16 -40.36 3.29
N LYS A 78 -0.17 -40.48 2.38
CA LYS A 78 0.32 -39.38 1.52
C LYS A 78 0.59 -38.09 2.32
N ARG A 79 1.27 -38.22 3.46
CA ARG A 79 1.39 -37.14 4.46
C ARG A 79 2.09 -35.88 3.94
N GLY A 80 2.96 -35.99 2.94
CA GLY A 80 3.55 -34.82 2.30
C GLY A 80 2.49 -33.95 1.64
N PHE A 81 1.51 -34.57 0.97
CA PHE A 81 0.37 -33.86 0.40
C PHE A 81 -0.56 -33.27 1.46
N VAL A 82 -0.79 -34.00 2.57
CA VAL A 82 -1.56 -33.48 3.73
C VAL A 82 -0.88 -32.26 4.35
N PHE A 83 0.45 -32.28 4.45
CA PHE A 83 1.24 -31.15 4.93
C PHE A 83 1.11 -29.92 4.03
N LEU A 84 1.18 -30.08 2.70
CA LEU A 84 1.00 -28.95 1.77
C LEU A 84 -0.41 -28.36 1.83
N LYS A 85 -1.45 -29.19 1.97
CA LYS A 85 -2.83 -28.70 2.20
C LYS A 85 -2.94 -27.92 3.50
N TRP A 86 -2.23 -28.35 4.54
CA TRP A 86 -2.19 -27.59 5.79
C TRP A 86 -1.54 -26.22 5.58
N LEU A 87 -0.42 -26.13 4.85
CA LEU A 87 0.21 -24.83 4.53
C LEU A 87 -0.75 -23.88 3.80
N GLU A 88 -1.50 -24.39 2.82
CA GLU A 88 -2.50 -23.62 2.07
C GLU A 88 -3.63 -23.12 2.99
N ASN A 89 -4.16 -23.97 3.87
CA ASN A 89 -5.23 -23.61 4.80
C ASN A 89 -4.82 -22.55 5.83
N GLU A 90 -3.56 -22.59 6.27
CA GLU A 90 -2.97 -21.58 7.15
C GLU A 90 -2.60 -20.27 6.40
N LYS A 91 -2.89 -20.20 5.09
CA LYS A 91 -2.61 -19.05 4.20
C LYS A 91 -1.13 -18.68 4.11
N HIS A 92 -0.25 -19.66 4.28
CA HIS A 92 1.15 -19.52 3.95
C HIS A 92 1.29 -19.69 2.43
N ASN A 93 1.31 -18.58 1.67
CA ASN A 93 1.52 -18.58 0.21
C ASN A 93 2.99 -18.93 -0.15
N ILE A 94 3.47 -20.06 0.35
CA ILE A 94 4.84 -20.54 0.13
C ILE A 94 4.82 -21.46 -1.09
N PRO A 95 5.58 -21.17 -2.16
CA PRO A 95 5.77 -22.09 -3.27
C PRO A 95 6.22 -23.46 -2.77
N SER A 96 5.69 -24.53 -3.38
CA SER A 96 5.98 -25.88 -2.93
C SER A 96 6.21 -26.88 -4.04
N ILE A 97 7.08 -27.85 -3.79
CA ILE A 97 7.33 -28.99 -4.66
C ILE A 97 6.94 -30.26 -3.90
N LEU A 98 6.10 -31.08 -4.53
CA LEU A 98 5.73 -32.41 -4.07
C LEU A 98 6.46 -33.43 -4.93
N ILE A 99 7.34 -34.23 -4.33
CA ILE A 99 8.07 -35.32 -5.00
C ILE A 99 7.26 -36.61 -4.85
N SER A 100 7.11 -37.38 -5.94
CA SER A 100 6.36 -38.65 -5.93
C SER A 100 7.02 -39.70 -6.82
N ASP A 101 7.14 -40.93 -6.31
CA ASP A 101 7.75 -42.05 -7.05
C ASP A 101 6.87 -42.59 -8.20
N ALA A 102 5.57 -42.26 -8.20
CA ALA A 102 4.64 -42.70 -9.22
C ALA A 102 3.93 -41.53 -9.92
N SER A 103 3.82 -41.61 -11.24
CA SER A 103 2.99 -40.72 -12.06
C SER A 103 1.51 -41.11 -11.94
N ASN A 104 0.84 -40.57 -10.92
CA ASN A 104 -0.60 -40.75 -10.73
C ASN A 104 -1.37 -39.50 -11.21
N PRO A 105 -2.22 -39.61 -12.26
CA PRO A 105 -3.02 -38.49 -12.77
C PRO A 105 -3.95 -37.86 -11.72
N GLU A 106 -4.48 -38.65 -10.78
CA GLU A 106 -5.34 -38.13 -9.70
C GLU A 106 -4.54 -37.30 -8.70
N LEU A 107 -3.33 -37.74 -8.35
CA LEU A 107 -2.43 -37.00 -7.50
C LEU A 107 -1.95 -35.72 -8.19
N TYR A 108 -1.65 -35.78 -9.49
CA TYR A 108 -1.30 -34.60 -10.29
C TYR A 108 -2.42 -33.56 -10.27
N ASN A 109 -3.65 -33.98 -10.55
CA ASN A 109 -4.83 -33.09 -10.50
C ASN A 109 -5.11 -32.55 -9.09
N ALA A 110 -4.80 -33.33 -8.04
CA ALA A 110 -4.99 -32.89 -6.65
C ALA A 110 -3.89 -31.93 -6.19
N ALA A 111 -2.65 -32.13 -6.60
CA ALA A 111 -1.50 -31.25 -6.32
C ALA A 111 -1.64 -29.91 -7.05
N GLN A 112 -2.10 -29.91 -8.30
CA GLN A 112 -2.35 -28.67 -9.05
C GLN A 112 -3.45 -27.77 -8.45
N LYS A 113 -4.31 -28.32 -7.59
CA LYS A 113 -5.32 -27.52 -6.87
C LYS A 113 -4.74 -26.75 -5.69
N ILE A 114 -3.55 -27.11 -5.23
CA ILE A 114 -2.84 -26.38 -4.18
C ILE A 114 -2.10 -25.21 -4.85
N ALA A 115 -2.44 -23.98 -4.47
CA ALA A 115 -1.85 -22.79 -5.08
C ALA A 115 -0.31 -22.78 -4.92
N GLY A 116 0.42 -22.64 -6.03
CA GLY A 116 1.88 -22.60 -6.03
C GLY A 116 2.57 -23.96 -5.78
N CYS A 117 1.85 -25.08 -5.90
CA CYS A 117 2.41 -26.42 -5.78
C CYS A 117 2.74 -27.04 -7.14
N LYS A 118 3.93 -27.62 -7.28
CA LYS A 118 4.34 -28.44 -8.44
C LYS A 118 4.55 -29.89 -8.02
N LEU A 119 3.92 -30.82 -8.73
CA LEU A 119 4.24 -32.24 -8.62
C LEU A 119 5.45 -32.56 -9.52
N VAL A 120 6.51 -33.12 -8.93
CA VAL A 120 7.70 -33.59 -9.65
C VAL A 120 7.83 -35.11 -9.44
N PRO A 121 7.75 -35.92 -10.50
CA PRO A 121 7.95 -37.35 -10.38
C PRO A 121 9.44 -37.71 -10.23
N THR A 122 9.74 -38.70 -9.39
CA THR A 122 11.08 -39.29 -9.32
C THR A 122 11.42 -39.94 -10.67
N SER A 123 12.28 -39.30 -11.46
CA SER A 123 12.62 -39.70 -12.82
C SER A 123 14.00 -39.16 -13.23
N GLU A 124 14.49 -39.55 -14.41
CA GLU A 124 15.76 -39.02 -14.95
C GLU A 124 15.77 -37.50 -15.14
N LYS A 125 14.61 -36.84 -15.18
CA LYS A 125 14.47 -35.38 -15.31
C LYS A 125 14.17 -34.67 -13.99
N MET A 126 14.16 -35.40 -12.87
CA MET A 126 13.78 -34.84 -11.57
C MET A 126 14.65 -33.64 -11.18
N GLU A 127 15.96 -33.72 -11.42
CA GLU A 127 16.90 -32.63 -11.14
C GLU A 127 16.57 -31.37 -11.94
N ASP A 128 16.37 -31.50 -13.26
CA ASP A 128 15.99 -30.39 -14.14
C ASP A 128 14.65 -29.78 -13.72
N ASP A 129 13.63 -30.61 -13.47
CA ASP A 129 12.28 -30.16 -13.09
C ASP A 129 12.27 -29.46 -11.71
N LEU A 130 13.06 -29.97 -10.76
CA LEU A 130 13.25 -29.36 -9.44
C LEU A 130 13.90 -28.00 -9.56
N LEU A 131 15.00 -27.90 -10.31
CA LEU A 131 15.75 -26.66 -10.49
C LEU A 131 14.97 -25.65 -11.30
N GLU A 132 14.31 -26.06 -12.38
CA GLU A 132 13.46 -25.18 -13.19
C GLU A 132 12.39 -24.53 -12.31
N PHE A 133 11.67 -25.33 -11.51
CA PHE A 133 10.63 -24.80 -10.63
C PHE A 133 11.21 -23.97 -9.47
N ALA A 134 12.28 -24.46 -8.82
CA ALA A 134 12.92 -23.74 -7.74
C ALA A 134 13.42 -22.37 -8.22
N LYS A 135 14.16 -22.31 -9.34
CA LYS A 135 14.64 -21.05 -9.94
C LYS A 135 13.49 -20.15 -10.38
N LYS A 136 12.44 -20.71 -10.99
CA LYS A 136 11.24 -19.96 -11.36
C LYS A 136 10.62 -19.26 -10.15
N GLU A 137 10.50 -19.95 -9.02
CA GLU A 137 9.83 -19.43 -7.83
C GLU A 137 10.75 -18.61 -6.91
N LEU A 138 12.06 -18.86 -6.94
CA LEU A 138 13.06 -18.27 -6.05
C LEU A 138 13.97 -17.22 -6.70
N GLY A 139 13.99 -17.13 -8.03
CA GLY A 139 14.85 -16.22 -8.79
C GLY A 139 14.64 -14.73 -8.47
N THR A 140 15.66 -13.92 -8.74
CA THR A 140 15.60 -12.46 -8.60
C THR A 140 14.49 -11.87 -9.47
N GLN A 141 13.93 -10.73 -9.03
CA GLN A 141 12.76 -10.08 -9.63
C GLN A 141 12.90 -9.74 -11.14
N GLU A 142 14.07 -9.89 -11.74
CA GLU A 142 14.31 -9.64 -13.16
C GLU A 142 13.91 -10.81 -14.08
N GLU A 143 13.96 -12.07 -13.61
CA GLU A 143 13.70 -13.26 -14.44
C GLU A 143 12.25 -13.79 -14.33
N LYS A 144 11.46 -13.34 -13.34
CA LYS A 144 10.00 -13.54 -13.25
C LYS A 144 9.21 -12.63 -14.20
N LYS A 145 9.56 -12.62 -15.49
CA LYS A 145 8.78 -11.99 -16.56
C LYS A 145 8.05 -13.02 -17.45
N GLU A 146 7.32 -13.95 -16.85
CA GLU A 146 5.89 -13.95 -17.21
C GLU A 146 5.30 -12.74 -16.49
N LYS A 147 5.36 -11.58 -17.16
CA LYS A 147 4.87 -10.31 -16.61
C LYS A 147 3.47 -10.58 -16.03
N ARG A 148 3.30 -10.42 -14.70
CA ARG A 148 2.00 -10.44 -14.04
C ARG A 148 1.04 -9.67 -14.92
N LYS A 149 0.02 -10.36 -15.43
CA LYS A 149 -0.94 -9.76 -16.36
C LYS A 149 -1.77 -8.78 -15.55
N ILE A 150 -1.57 -7.49 -15.80
CA ILE A 150 -2.30 -6.42 -15.11
C ILE A 150 -3.15 -5.67 -16.12
N VAL A 151 -4.35 -5.31 -15.72
CA VAL A 151 -5.25 -4.47 -16.52
C VAL A 151 -5.23 -3.05 -15.94
N ASN A 152 -4.61 -2.12 -16.65
CA ASN A 152 -4.65 -0.71 -16.28
C ASN A 152 -5.86 -0.05 -16.95
N LEU A 153 -6.74 0.56 -16.16
CA LEU A 153 -7.89 1.31 -16.61
C LEU A 153 -7.75 2.78 -16.16
N ASP A 154 -7.54 3.65 -17.13
CA ASP A 154 -7.65 5.10 -16.95
C ASP A 154 -9.06 5.55 -17.30
N ILE A 155 -9.71 6.28 -16.38
CA ILE A 155 -11.03 6.88 -16.59
C ILE A 155 -10.87 8.40 -16.49
N ASN A 156 -11.10 9.09 -17.59
CA ASN A 156 -11.16 10.53 -17.65
C ASN A 156 -12.63 10.98 -17.47
N LEU A 157 -12.88 11.76 -16.43
CA LEU A 157 -14.15 12.42 -16.18
C LEU A 157 -13.96 13.93 -16.40
N ASN A 158 -14.50 14.46 -17.51
CA ASN A 158 -14.50 15.88 -17.80
C ASN A 158 -15.91 16.45 -17.65
N PHE A 159 -16.13 17.20 -16.57
CA PHE A 159 -17.47 17.73 -16.27
C PHE A 159 -17.81 18.96 -17.09
N ASP A 160 -16.81 19.79 -17.40
CA ASP A 160 -17.03 21.01 -18.18
C ASP A 160 -17.52 20.71 -19.61
N GLN A 161 -17.15 19.55 -20.16
CA GLN A 161 -17.49 19.14 -21.53
C GLN A 161 -18.61 18.10 -21.61
N ASN A 162 -19.21 17.69 -20.48
CA ASN A 162 -20.17 16.59 -20.41
C ASN A 162 -19.67 15.32 -21.14
N ALA A 163 -18.39 15.02 -20.96
CA ALA A 163 -17.71 13.97 -21.70
C ALA A 163 -16.79 13.21 -20.75
N GLY A 164 -16.65 11.92 -21.00
CA GLY A 164 -15.56 11.17 -20.42
C GLY A 164 -14.86 10.37 -21.50
N SER A 165 -13.72 9.81 -21.14
CA SER A 165 -13.05 8.83 -21.96
C SER A 165 -12.39 7.80 -21.08
N TYR A 166 -12.03 6.67 -21.67
CA TYR A 166 -11.26 5.65 -20.99
C TYR A 166 -10.11 5.19 -21.86
N VAL A 167 -9.06 4.70 -21.19
CA VAL A 167 -7.96 3.97 -21.81
C VAL A 167 -7.74 2.71 -21.00
N LEU A 168 -7.81 1.56 -21.65
CA LEU A 168 -7.66 0.24 -21.07
C LEU A 168 -6.42 -0.42 -21.66
N LYS A 169 -5.46 -0.80 -20.84
CA LYS A 169 -4.16 -1.33 -21.28
C LYS A 169 -3.79 -2.60 -20.53
N GLY A 170 -3.35 -3.62 -21.28
CA GLY A 170 -2.72 -4.81 -20.73
C GLY A 170 -1.25 -4.55 -20.44
N VAL A 171 -0.83 -4.80 -19.20
CA VAL A 171 0.58 -4.88 -18.84
C VAL A 171 0.92 -6.35 -18.72
N GLY A 172 1.94 -6.78 -19.46
CA GLY A 172 2.30 -8.20 -19.52
C GLY A 172 1.58 -9.01 -20.59
N PHE A 173 0.74 -8.37 -21.39
CA PHE A 173 0.10 -8.96 -22.56
C PHE A 173 -0.30 -7.85 -23.55
N PRO A 174 -0.35 -8.13 -24.87
CA PRO A 174 -0.70 -7.12 -25.87
C PRO A 174 -2.21 -6.87 -25.86
N TYR A 175 -2.63 -5.81 -25.20
CA TYR A 175 -4.01 -5.36 -25.22
C TYR A 175 -4.07 -3.85 -25.00
N GLU A 176 -4.82 -3.16 -25.85
CA GLU A 176 -5.12 -1.74 -25.70
C GLU A 176 -6.51 -1.48 -26.28
N ASP A 177 -7.31 -0.72 -25.55
CA ASP A 177 -8.62 -0.24 -25.98
C ASP A 177 -8.84 1.16 -25.43
N HIS A 178 -9.59 1.98 -26.15
CA HIS A 178 -9.93 3.33 -25.72
C HIS A 178 -11.26 3.74 -26.32
N GLY A 179 -11.96 4.64 -25.64
CA GLY A 179 -13.25 5.11 -26.11
C GLY A 179 -13.78 6.26 -25.30
N ASN A 180 -14.94 6.76 -25.72
CA ASN A 180 -15.67 7.82 -25.03
C ASN A 180 -16.64 7.22 -24.02
N LEU A 181 -16.84 7.93 -22.91
CA LEU A 181 -17.84 7.63 -21.90
C LEU A 181 -18.99 8.63 -22.00
N LYS A 182 -20.20 8.10 -21.91
CA LYS A 182 -21.41 8.87 -21.66
C LYS A 182 -21.51 9.08 -20.16
N ILE A 183 -21.44 10.33 -19.73
CA ILE A 183 -21.57 10.75 -18.34
C ILE A 183 -22.84 11.58 -18.22
N ASP A 184 -23.55 11.44 -17.11
CA ASP A 184 -24.77 12.18 -16.80
C ASP A 184 -24.45 13.26 -15.76
N LEU A 185 -24.38 14.52 -16.17
CA LEU A 185 -23.96 15.62 -15.28
C LEU A 185 -24.87 15.79 -14.07
N GLU A 186 -26.18 15.63 -14.22
CA GLU A 186 -27.12 15.76 -13.10
C GLU A 186 -26.83 14.69 -12.04
N MET A 187 -26.53 13.47 -12.50
CA MET A 187 -26.10 12.39 -11.62
C MET A 187 -24.73 12.66 -10.99
N MET A 188 -23.78 13.25 -11.72
CA MET A 188 -22.47 13.61 -11.16
C MET A 188 -22.58 14.70 -10.10
N GLU A 189 -23.44 15.70 -10.29
CA GLU A 189 -23.74 16.71 -9.28
C GLU A 189 -24.39 16.10 -8.03
N ASP A 190 -25.31 15.14 -8.22
CA ASP A 190 -25.88 14.37 -7.10
C ASP A 190 -24.78 13.58 -6.37
N LEU A 191 -23.89 12.90 -7.08
CA LEU A 191 -22.75 12.20 -6.50
C LEU A 191 -21.81 13.11 -5.71
N VAL A 192 -21.59 14.35 -6.16
CA VAL A 192 -20.82 15.36 -5.40
C VAL A 192 -21.53 15.68 -4.08
N LYS A 193 -22.84 15.97 -4.12
CA LYS A 193 -23.63 16.29 -2.92
C LYS A 193 -23.63 15.13 -1.93
N ARG A 194 -23.93 13.92 -2.41
CA ARG A 194 -23.95 12.70 -1.60
C ARG A 194 -22.59 12.42 -0.96
N SER A 195 -21.52 12.52 -1.74
CA SER A 195 -20.15 12.29 -1.28
C SER A 195 -19.71 13.27 -0.18
N ARG A 196 -20.06 14.55 -0.30
CA ARG A 196 -19.78 15.56 0.74
C ARG A 196 -20.50 15.26 2.05
N ASN A 197 -21.73 14.77 1.97
CA ASN A 197 -22.56 14.53 3.15
C ASN A 197 -22.23 13.23 3.90
N ILE A 198 -21.40 12.33 3.36
CA ILE A 198 -21.11 11.02 4.01
C ILE A 198 -20.50 11.21 5.40
N GLU A 199 -19.67 12.23 5.58
CA GLU A 199 -19.03 12.50 6.86
C GLU A 199 -20.02 12.73 8.01
N ASP A 200 -21.12 13.43 7.73
CA ASP A 200 -22.12 13.85 8.72
C ASP A 200 -23.13 12.74 9.04
N ILE A 201 -23.08 11.63 8.30
CA ILE A 201 -23.98 10.49 8.52
C ILE A 201 -23.56 9.77 9.80
N ARG A 202 -24.55 9.55 10.69
CA ARG A 202 -24.36 8.80 11.94
C ARG A 202 -23.66 7.46 11.70
N LYS A 203 -22.86 7.02 12.68
CA LYS A 203 -21.97 5.83 12.67
C LYS A 203 -22.56 4.55 12.07
N SER A 204 -23.87 4.36 12.01
CA SER A 204 -24.50 3.13 11.50
C SER A 204 -24.99 3.17 10.05
N ARG A 205 -24.93 4.31 9.34
CA ARG A 205 -25.51 4.42 7.97
C ARG A 205 -24.56 4.98 6.91
N TRP A 206 -23.38 5.45 7.31
CA TRP A 206 -22.43 6.04 6.37
C TRP A 206 -21.99 5.04 5.29
N GLU A 207 -21.85 3.77 5.66
CA GLU A 207 -21.47 2.71 4.73
C GLU A 207 -22.59 2.38 3.73
N GLU A 208 -23.87 2.42 4.13
CA GLU A 208 -24.99 2.25 3.21
C GLU A 208 -24.95 3.33 2.12
N GLU A 209 -24.66 4.57 2.52
CA GLU A 209 -24.54 5.70 1.60
C GLU A 209 -23.32 5.55 0.69
N LEU A 210 -22.16 5.16 1.24
CA LEU A 210 -20.95 4.88 0.48
C LEU A 210 -21.19 3.77 -0.56
N GLN A 211 -21.86 2.69 -0.18
CA GLN A 211 -22.22 1.59 -1.08
C GLN A 211 -23.15 2.09 -2.20
N ALA A 212 -24.12 2.92 -1.86
CA ALA A 212 -25.04 3.48 -2.84
C ALA A 212 -24.33 4.45 -3.80
N VAL A 213 -23.37 5.26 -3.33
CA VAL A 213 -22.46 6.03 -4.21
C VAL A 213 -21.70 5.09 -5.15
N GLY A 214 -21.12 4.01 -4.62
CA GLY A 214 -20.41 3.00 -5.38
C GLY A 214 -21.22 2.33 -6.48
N LYS A 215 -22.45 1.94 -6.18
CA LYS A 215 -23.40 1.33 -7.13
C LYS A 215 -23.79 2.28 -8.24
N ILE A 216 -24.01 3.56 -7.92
CA ILE A 216 -24.28 4.59 -8.94
C ILE A 216 -23.06 4.76 -9.83
N LEU A 217 -21.84 4.86 -9.27
CA LEU A 217 -20.62 4.99 -10.07
C LEU A 217 -20.43 3.80 -11.03
N ILE A 218 -20.64 2.56 -10.58
CA ILE A 218 -20.58 1.37 -11.46
C ILE A 218 -21.62 1.46 -12.58
N LYS A 219 -22.84 1.89 -12.26
CA LYS A 219 -23.90 2.06 -13.26
C LYS A 219 -23.53 3.11 -14.30
N GLU A 220 -23.08 4.28 -13.86
CA GLU A 220 -22.76 5.41 -14.73
C GLU A 220 -21.52 5.16 -15.58
N ILE A 221 -20.44 4.62 -14.98
CA ILE A 221 -19.16 4.44 -15.66
C ILE A 221 -19.19 3.18 -16.51
N PHE A 222 -19.68 2.05 -16.00
CA PHE A 222 -19.60 0.76 -16.70
C PHE A 222 -20.93 0.41 -17.37
N VAL A 223 -22.03 0.28 -16.63
CA VAL A 223 -23.29 -0.28 -17.19
C VAL A 223 -23.85 0.56 -18.34
N LYS A 224 -23.83 1.90 -18.24
CA LYS A 224 -24.24 2.79 -19.34
C LYS A 224 -23.25 2.80 -20.51
N ASN A 225 -21.99 2.42 -20.29
CA ASN A 225 -20.93 2.41 -21.30
C ASN A 225 -20.55 0.98 -21.68
N ARG A 226 -21.46 0.35 -22.44
CA ARG A 226 -21.38 -1.07 -22.84
C ARG A 226 -20.01 -1.49 -23.37
N THR A 227 -19.36 -0.69 -24.21
CA THR A 227 -18.03 -1.01 -24.76
C THR A 227 -16.98 -1.15 -23.67
N LEU A 228 -16.85 -0.16 -22.78
CA LEU A 228 -15.94 -0.24 -21.64
C LEU A 228 -16.28 -1.44 -20.76
N HIS A 229 -17.56 -1.63 -20.43
CA HIS A 229 -18.00 -2.74 -19.60
C HIS A 229 -17.61 -4.09 -20.19
N GLU A 230 -18.02 -4.40 -21.42
CA GLU A 230 -17.70 -5.68 -22.07
C GLU A 230 -16.18 -5.89 -22.18
N HIS A 231 -15.43 -4.87 -22.55
CA HIS A 231 -13.98 -4.97 -22.75
C HIS A 231 -13.20 -5.13 -21.45
N PHE A 232 -13.53 -4.35 -20.42
CA PHE A 232 -12.92 -4.45 -19.10
C PHE A 232 -13.21 -5.80 -18.45
N TYR A 233 -14.49 -6.19 -18.40
CA TYR A 233 -14.93 -7.46 -17.83
C TYR A 233 -14.38 -8.67 -18.59
N ALA A 234 -14.25 -8.58 -19.91
CA ALA A 234 -13.59 -9.62 -20.71
C ALA A 234 -12.10 -9.76 -20.39
N GLN A 235 -11.39 -8.69 -20.00
CA GLN A 235 -9.99 -8.85 -19.60
C GLN A 235 -9.85 -9.45 -18.21
N ILE A 236 -10.55 -8.90 -17.21
CA ILE A 236 -10.47 -9.43 -15.85
C ILE A 236 -11.04 -10.85 -15.74
N GLY A 237 -12.03 -11.21 -16.58
CA GLY A 237 -12.62 -12.55 -16.65
C GLY A 237 -11.74 -13.63 -17.30
N LYS A 238 -10.63 -13.27 -17.98
CA LYS A 238 -9.67 -14.25 -18.57
C LYS A 238 -8.71 -14.86 -17.54
N GLY A 239 -9.16 -15.03 -16.30
CA GLY A 239 -8.32 -15.48 -15.18
C GLY A 239 -7.30 -14.42 -14.72
N ILE A 240 -7.48 -13.15 -15.09
CA ILE A 240 -6.69 -12.04 -14.54
C ILE A 240 -7.21 -11.66 -13.16
N GLY A 241 -8.53 -11.57 -12.97
CA GLY A 241 -9.13 -11.15 -11.69
C GLY A 241 -9.08 -9.64 -11.47
N ILE A 242 -9.98 -9.12 -10.63
CA ILE A 242 -10.07 -7.69 -10.31
C ILE A 242 -8.88 -7.24 -9.46
N GLU A 243 -8.30 -8.13 -8.66
CA GLU A 243 -7.09 -7.92 -7.85
C GLU A 243 -5.83 -7.64 -8.68
N ASN A 244 -5.90 -7.92 -9.98
CA ASN A 244 -4.87 -7.62 -10.97
C ASN A 244 -5.30 -6.49 -11.93
N ALA A 245 -6.34 -5.72 -11.60
CA ALA A 245 -6.60 -4.44 -12.22
C ALA A 245 -5.80 -3.32 -11.50
N LYS A 246 -5.70 -2.16 -12.16
CA LYS A 246 -5.35 -0.87 -11.55
C LYS A 246 -6.24 0.19 -12.17
N ILE A 247 -6.92 0.97 -11.34
CA ILE A 247 -7.88 1.96 -11.82
C ILE A 247 -7.38 3.35 -11.44
N ARG A 248 -7.29 4.22 -12.44
CA ARG A 248 -6.85 5.60 -12.24
C ARG A 248 -7.90 6.56 -12.79
N PHE A 249 -8.37 7.46 -11.93
CA PHE A 249 -9.28 8.52 -12.32
C PHE A 249 -8.51 9.79 -12.66
N LEU A 250 -8.62 10.25 -13.90
CA LEU A 250 -8.14 11.56 -14.32
C LEU A 250 -9.25 12.58 -14.05
N ILE A 251 -9.02 13.46 -13.08
CA ILE A 251 -10.06 14.33 -12.52
C ILE A 251 -9.74 15.82 -12.64
N GLU A 252 -10.79 16.61 -12.75
CA GLU A 252 -10.79 18.08 -12.58
C GLU A 252 -11.30 18.44 -11.16
N LYS A 253 -11.25 19.72 -10.81
CA LYS A 253 -11.59 20.21 -9.45
C LYS A 253 -13.00 19.75 -9.03
N GLY A 254 -13.98 19.92 -9.90
CA GLY A 254 -15.38 19.53 -9.61
C GLY A 254 -15.61 18.04 -9.34
N ALA A 255 -14.72 17.15 -9.80
CA ALA A 255 -14.80 15.71 -9.57
C ALA A 255 -14.13 15.25 -8.28
N ASN A 256 -13.29 16.08 -7.67
CA ASN A 256 -12.55 15.71 -6.48
C ASN A 256 -13.45 15.29 -5.28
N PRO A 257 -14.58 15.96 -5.01
CA PRO A 257 -15.44 15.59 -3.88
C PRO A 257 -16.03 14.17 -3.99
N ILE A 258 -16.20 13.62 -5.20
CA ILE A 258 -16.85 12.32 -5.41
C ILE A 258 -16.02 11.20 -4.80
N PHE A 259 -16.63 10.21 -4.14
CA PHE A 259 -15.97 8.98 -3.67
C PHE A 259 -15.71 7.98 -4.82
N LEU A 260 -14.85 8.33 -5.77
CA LEU A 260 -14.52 7.48 -6.92
C LEU A 260 -13.94 6.11 -6.54
N GLU A 261 -13.28 6.02 -5.38
CA GLU A 261 -12.74 4.78 -4.85
C GLU A 261 -13.83 3.81 -4.36
N ALA A 262 -15.04 4.31 -4.11
CA ALA A 262 -16.14 3.53 -3.56
C ALA A 262 -16.83 2.63 -4.59
N LEU A 263 -16.31 2.47 -5.81
CA LEU A 263 -16.82 1.53 -6.81
C LEU A 263 -17.22 0.21 -6.13
N TYR A 264 -18.49 -0.14 -6.24
CA TYR A 264 -19.06 -1.29 -5.57
C TYR A 264 -19.81 -2.14 -6.58
N SER A 265 -19.25 -3.30 -6.91
CA SER A 265 -19.97 -4.29 -7.71
C SER A 265 -20.63 -5.34 -6.81
N ALA A 266 -21.75 -5.85 -7.28
CA ALA A 266 -22.50 -6.95 -6.67
C ALA A 266 -22.81 -7.98 -7.76
N ASP A 267 -21.76 -8.45 -8.44
CA ASP A 267 -21.82 -9.43 -9.52
C ASP A 267 -20.97 -10.66 -9.18
N GLU A 268 -20.85 -11.59 -10.13
CA GLU A 268 -20.07 -12.83 -9.95
C GLU A 268 -18.56 -12.58 -9.78
N ILE A 269 -18.07 -11.37 -10.11
CA ILE A 269 -16.65 -11.03 -10.14
C ILE A 269 -16.23 -10.33 -8.86
N SER A 270 -17.08 -9.46 -8.31
CA SER A 270 -16.86 -8.85 -7.00
C SER A 270 -18.20 -8.57 -6.31
N ASN A 271 -18.24 -8.85 -5.01
CA ASN A 271 -19.34 -8.51 -4.12
C ASN A 271 -18.87 -7.59 -2.99
N ASN A 272 -17.97 -6.65 -3.31
CA ASN A 272 -17.34 -5.77 -2.35
C ASN A 272 -16.92 -4.44 -3.00
N TYR A 273 -16.39 -3.54 -2.17
CA TYR A 273 -15.74 -2.31 -2.65
C TYR A 273 -14.45 -2.65 -3.38
N TRP A 274 -14.30 -2.14 -4.61
CA TRP A 274 -13.10 -2.35 -5.40
C TRP A 274 -11.86 -1.74 -4.74
N MET A 275 -11.98 -0.68 -3.95
CA MET A 275 -10.84 -0.15 -3.17
C MET A 275 -10.28 -1.09 -2.08
N LEU A 276 -10.92 -2.24 -1.85
CA LEU A 276 -10.44 -3.33 -0.98
C LEU A 276 -9.88 -4.52 -1.77
N GLU A 277 -9.96 -4.49 -3.11
CA GLU A 277 -9.53 -5.57 -3.99
C GLU A 277 -8.45 -5.13 -4.98
N THR A 278 -8.52 -3.88 -5.46
CA THR A 278 -7.65 -3.34 -6.50
C THR A 278 -7.17 -1.93 -6.16
N PRO A 279 -5.95 -1.52 -6.58
CA PRO A 279 -5.51 -0.16 -6.41
C PRO A 279 -6.37 0.82 -7.20
N ILE A 280 -6.88 1.84 -6.52
CA ILE A 280 -7.60 2.97 -7.12
C ILE A 280 -6.88 4.27 -6.75
N THR A 281 -6.48 5.03 -7.76
CA THR A 281 -5.75 6.29 -7.61
C THR A 281 -6.38 7.41 -8.41
N ARG A 282 -5.96 8.65 -8.13
CA ARG A 282 -6.36 9.83 -8.88
C ARG A 282 -5.16 10.52 -9.51
N ARG A 283 -5.37 11.09 -10.69
CA ARG A 283 -4.46 12.01 -11.36
C ARG A 283 -5.21 13.30 -11.65
N LEU A 284 -4.59 14.45 -11.41
CA LEU A 284 -5.23 15.72 -11.74
C LEU A 284 -4.93 16.07 -13.20
N GLN A 285 -5.93 16.57 -13.91
CA GLN A 285 -5.75 17.00 -15.30
C GLN A 285 -5.04 18.36 -15.36
N ASN A 286 -4.30 18.59 -16.45
CA ASN A 286 -3.64 19.87 -16.75
C ASN A 286 -2.62 20.33 -15.69
N VAL A 287 -2.03 19.37 -14.96
CA VAL A 287 -0.96 19.63 -14.00
C VAL A 287 0.33 19.02 -14.52
N GLU A 288 1.31 19.86 -14.85
CA GLU A 288 2.66 19.41 -15.18
C GLU A 288 3.40 18.92 -13.93
N THR A 289 4.10 17.79 -14.05
CA THR A 289 4.93 17.25 -12.98
C THR A 289 6.41 17.36 -13.31
N LEU A 290 7.23 17.60 -12.29
CA LEU A 290 8.69 17.48 -12.40
C LEU A 290 9.17 16.23 -11.65
N GLY A 291 9.04 15.08 -12.31
CA GLY A 291 9.56 13.79 -11.87
C GLY A 291 8.49 12.78 -11.48
N TYR A 292 8.94 11.68 -10.87
CA TYR A 292 8.13 10.48 -10.69
C TYR A 292 7.67 10.31 -9.23
N PRO A 293 6.52 9.67 -8.98
CA PRO A 293 6.17 9.20 -7.65
C PRO A 293 7.24 8.27 -7.06
N LEU A 294 7.21 8.09 -5.74
CA LEU A 294 8.16 7.20 -5.05
C LEU A 294 8.13 5.78 -5.64
N PHE A 295 9.30 5.18 -5.87
CA PHE A 295 9.55 3.87 -6.50
C PHE A 295 9.30 3.77 -8.01
N HIS A 296 9.06 4.89 -8.70
CA HIS A 296 8.88 4.92 -10.16
C HIS A 296 10.15 5.31 -10.93
N ASP A 297 11.29 5.43 -10.25
CA ASP A 297 12.63 5.61 -10.81
C ASP A 297 13.65 4.73 -10.08
N ASP A 298 14.81 4.51 -10.69
CA ASP A 298 15.88 3.70 -10.10
C ASP A 298 16.41 4.32 -8.79
N GLU A 299 16.41 5.65 -8.69
CA GLU A 299 16.86 6.40 -7.51
C GLU A 299 16.08 5.98 -6.26
N THR A 300 14.76 5.97 -6.31
CA THR A 300 13.92 5.65 -5.16
C THR A 300 13.55 4.17 -5.09
N ASN A 301 13.61 3.44 -6.21
CA ASN A 301 13.41 1.99 -6.23
C ASN A 301 14.58 1.22 -5.63
N GLU A 302 15.82 1.62 -5.94
CA GLU A 302 17.02 0.90 -5.54
C GLU A 302 17.88 1.66 -4.53
N GLY A 303 17.83 2.99 -4.55
CA GLY A 303 18.61 3.87 -3.69
C GLY A 303 17.95 4.20 -2.35
N PRO A 304 18.65 4.96 -1.49
CA PRO A 304 18.15 5.33 -0.18
C PRO A 304 17.06 6.42 -0.23
N ILE A 305 16.01 6.23 0.57
CA ILE A 305 14.89 7.17 0.70
C ILE A 305 15.14 8.10 1.90
N ASN A 306 15.24 9.40 1.64
CA ASN A 306 15.30 10.41 2.71
C ASN A 306 13.88 10.72 3.20
N CYS A 307 13.65 10.53 4.49
CA CYS A 307 12.37 10.67 5.16
C CYS A 307 12.41 11.83 6.16
N LEU A 308 11.45 12.76 6.05
CA LEU A 308 11.21 13.81 7.04
C LEU A 308 9.84 13.59 7.70
N ILE A 309 9.82 13.60 9.02
CA ILE A 309 8.61 13.55 9.84
C ILE A 309 8.45 14.92 10.50
N ILE A 310 7.31 15.55 10.28
CA ILE A 310 6.92 16.83 10.88
C ILE A 310 5.77 16.53 11.85
N GLU A 311 6.09 16.56 13.13
CA GLU A 311 5.14 16.41 14.23
C GLU A 311 4.67 17.81 14.67
N ALA A 312 3.54 18.25 14.11
CA ALA A 312 3.02 19.60 14.31
C ALA A 312 1.90 19.64 15.37
N ASP A 313 2.18 19.13 16.58
CA ASP A 313 1.22 19.19 17.69
C ASP A 313 0.93 20.64 18.10
N SER A 314 -0.29 21.09 17.80
CA SER A 314 -0.78 22.42 18.15
C SER A 314 -2.25 22.35 18.51
N HIS A 315 -2.67 23.14 19.50
CA HIS A 315 -4.06 23.19 19.94
C HIS A 315 -4.41 24.53 20.59
N GLY A 316 -5.71 24.83 20.65
CA GLY A 316 -6.22 26.09 21.17
C GLY A 316 -6.68 27.05 20.07
N PHE A 317 -6.77 28.33 20.42
CA PHE A 317 -7.34 29.36 19.57
C PHE A 317 -6.41 29.74 18.40
N VAL A 318 -6.96 29.75 17.19
CA VAL A 318 -6.20 29.95 15.94
C VAL A 318 -6.21 31.42 15.47
N GLY A 319 -7.17 32.23 15.93
CA GLY A 319 -7.38 33.57 15.37
C GLY A 319 -8.08 33.57 14.01
N MET A 320 -8.68 32.44 13.62
CA MET A 320 -9.46 32.26 12.39
C MET A 320 -10.90 31.90 12.71
N LYS A 321 -11.78 32.06 11.72
CA LYS A 321 -13.16 31.59 11.79
C LYS A 321 -13.31 30.21 11.16
N ASP A 322 -14.12 29.36 11.77
CA ASP A 322 -14.49 28.07 11.19
C ASP A 322 -15.56 28.20 10.10
N GLU A 323 -16.09 27.06 9.64
CA GLU A 323 -17.12 27.01 8.60
C GLU A 323 -18.45 27.67 9.01
N GLU A 324 -18.73 27.73 10.32
CA GLU A 324 -19.95 28.31 10.90
C GLU A 324 -19.77 29.82 11.20
N GLY A 325 -18.57 30.36 11.00
CA GLY A 325 -18.22 31.75 11.31
C GLY A 325 -17.84 31.98 12.77
N GLU A 326 -17.67 30.91 13.55
CA GLU A 326 -17.30 30.93 14.95
C GLU A 326 -15.79 30.90 15.13
N ASP A 327 -15.34 31.30 16.32
CA ASP A 327 -13.91 31.31 16.66
C ASP A 327 -13.34 29.88 16.65
N MET A 328 -12.38 29.64 15.75
CA MET A 328 -11.81 28.31 15.55
C MET A 328 -10.87 27.94 16.71
N VAL A 329 -11.14 26.77 17.30
CA VAL A 329 -10.31 26.17 18.36
C VAL A 329 -9.92 24.76 17.94
N LEU A 330 -8.61 24.49 17.89
CA LEU A 330 -8.09 23.17 17.58
C LEU A 330 -8.04 22.29 18.83
N PRO A 331 -8.55 21.05 18.78
CA PRO A 331 -8.44 20.12 19.89
C PRO A 331 -7.01 19.56 20.01
N GLU A 332 -6.68 19.01 21.18
CA GLU A 332 -5.43 18.29 21.40
C GLU A 332 -5.41 16.96 20.61
N LEU A 333 -4.27 16.64 19.98
CA LEU A 333 -4.01 15.37 19.30
C LEU A 333 -3.16 14.49 20.20
N LYS A 334 -3.74 13.43 20.77
CA LYS A 334 -3.11 12.64 21.83
C LYS A 334 -2.11 11.62 21.30
N ASN A 335 -2.23 11.24 20.03
CA ASN A 335 -1.46 10.16 19.43
C ASN A 335 -0.41 10.60 18.42
N ILE A 336 -0.31 11.90 18.16
CA ILE A 336 0.62 12.45 17.18
C ILE A 336 2.08 12.11 17.50
N GLU A 337 2.48 12.23 18.78
CA GLU A 337 3.81 11.86 19.28
C GLU A 337 4.07 10.36 19.05
N TYR A 338 3.11 9.50 19.41
CA TYR A 338 3.23 8.05 19.24
C TYR A 338 3.27 7.61 17.76
N GLU A 339 2.60 8.34 16.87
CA GLU A 339 2.69 8.12 15.42
C GLU A 339 4.08 8.50 14.92
N ALA A 340 4.54 9.71 15.24
CA ALA A 340 5.82 10.25 14.77
C ALA A 340 7.02 9.46 15.31
N ASP A 341 7.01 9.07 16.58
CA ASP A 341 8.04 8.24 17.21
C ASP A 341 8.14 6.87 16.57
N PHE A 342 6.99 6.20 16.39
CA PHE A 342 6.97 4.90 15.72
C PHE A 342 7.55 4.99 14.32
N LEU A 343 7.16 6.00 13.54
CA LEU A 343 7.64 6.16 12.17
C LEU A 343 9.14 6.45 12.13
N HIS A 344 9.63 7.31 13.02
CA HIS A 344 11.06 7.58 13.12
C HIS A 344 11.83 6.32 13.49
N GLU A 345 11.37 5.56 14.49
CA GLU A 345 11.98 4.29 14.88
C GLU A 345 11.97 3.28 13.73
N PHE A 346 10.81 3.10 13.07
CA PHE A 346 10.65 2.19 11.94
C PHE A 346 11.60 2.55 10.79
N PHE A 347 11.69 3.82 10.39
CA PHE A 347 12.58 4.26 9.32
C PHE A 347 14.07 4.12 9.69
N CYS A 348 14.44 4.29 10.96
CA CYS A 348 15.81 4.14 11.42
C CYS A 348 16.25 2.69 11.61
N ASN A 349 15.35 1.81 12.06
CA ASN A 349 15.69 0.45 12.48
C ASN A 349 15.47 -0.60 11.39
N SER A 350 14.57 -0.35 10.43
CA SER A 350 14.23 -1.33 9.39
C SER A 350 15.17 -1.31 8.18
N LYS A 351 16.48 -1.07 8.37
CA LYS A 351 17.45 -0.80 7.28
C LYS A 351 17.58 -1.90 6.22
N GLU A 352 17.35 -3.16 6.59
CA GLU A 352 17.42 -4.29 5.64
C GLU A 352 16.20 -4.36 4.71
N SER A 353 15.02 -3.97 5.20
CA SER A 353 13.76 -3.94 4.44
C SER A 353 13.39 -2.56 3.87
N VAL A 354 13.90 -1.50 4.50
CA VAL A 354 13.62 -0.09 4.23
C VAL A 354 14.97 0.55 3.94
N LYS A 355 15.35 0.69 2.66
CA LYS A 355 16.57 1.40 2.27
C LYS A 355 16.39 2.90 2.57
N THR A 356 16.56 3.32 3.82
CA THR A 356 16.48 4.73 4.21
C THR A 356 17.85 5.40 4.13
N GLY A 357 17.84 6.68 3.76
CA GLY A 357 19.00 7.56 3.81
C GLY A 357 18.99 8.39 5.09
N LYS A 358 18.64 9.66 4.96
CA LYS A 358 18.42 10.58 6.09
C LYS A 358 17.02 10.37 6.65
N VAL A 359 16.90 10.20 7.96
CA VAL A 359 15.61 10.09 8.67
C VAL A 359 15.58 11.14 9.76
N PHE A 360 14.82 12.21 9.54
CA PHE A 360 14.69 13.32 10.49
C PHE A 360 13.25 13.38 11.04
N LYS A 361 13.11 13.66 12.33
CA LYS A 361 11.85 14.05 13.00
C LYS A 361 12.01 15.48 13.54
N ILE A 362 11.00 16.32 13.37
CA ILE A 362 10.91 17.67 13.95
C ILE A 362 9.65 17.72 14.80
N GLU A 363 9.78 18.17 16.05
CA GLU A 363 8.68 18.32 17.00
C GLU A 363 8.88 19.57 17.87
N CYS A 364 7.83 20.02 18.57
CA CYS A 364 7.91 21.10 19.54
C CYS A 364 7.49 20.62 20.93
N SER A 365 8.42 20.69 21.88
CA SER A 365 8.16 20.37 23.28
C SER A 365 7.89 21.63 24.08
N HIS A 366 6.96 21.54 25.03
CA HIS A 366 6.60 22.64 25.91
C HIS A 366 6.76 22.22 27.36
N ASN A 367 7.59 22.95 28.10
CA ASN A 367 7.87 22.68 29.51
C ASN A 367 7.79 23.98 30.33
N ASN A 368 7.95 23.86 31.66
CA ASN A 368 7.88 25.01 32.57
C ASN A 368 8.94 26.10 32.29
N SER A 369 10.01 25.76 31.55
CA SER A 369 11.09 26.69 31.17
C SER A 369 10.89 27.35 29.80
N GLY A 370 9.86 26.98 29.04
CA GLY A 370 9.53 27.54 27.74
C GLY A 370 9.20 26.48 26.69
N SER A 371 9.17 26.90 25.42
CA SER A 371 9.07 25.98 24.28
C SER A 371 10.46 25.67 23.72
N GLU A 372 10.66 24.43 23.30
CA GLU A 372 11.86 23.97 22.61
C GLU A 372 11.46 23.25 21.32
N ILE A 373 12.27 23.42 20.28
CA ILE A 373 12.16 22.68 19.03
C ILE A 373 13.15 21.53 19.14
N ILE A 374 12.66 20.30 19.00
CA ILE A 374 13.47 19.10 19.05
C ILE A 374 13.58 18.56 17.62
N VAL A 375 14.82 18.30 17.20
CA VAL A 375 15.12 17.69 15.92
C VAL A 375 15.88 16.41 16.15
N THR A 376 15.30 15.28 15.79
CA THR A 376 15.94 13.97 15.89
C THR A 376 16.44 13.55 14.51
N LYS A 377 17.76 13.38 14.38
CA LYS A 377 18.45 13.01 13.12
C LYS A 377 19.07 11.64 13.26
N ASN A 378 18.55 10.63 12.56
CA ASN A 378 19.09 9.25 12.58
C ASN A 378 19.37 8.75 14.02
N ASN A 379 18.43 8.96 14.95
CA ASN A 379 18.52 8.64 16.39
C ASN A 379 19.38 9.58 17.26
N LYS A 380 19.80 10.74 16.77
CA LYS A 380 20.45 11.78 17.59
C LYS A 380 19.54 13.00 17.74
N GLU A 381 19.23 13.33 18.98
CA GLU A 381 18.37 14.45 19.33
C GLU A 381 19.15 15.76 19.48
N TYR A 382 18.57 16.85 18.99
CA TYR A 382 19.07 18.21 19.11
C TYR A 382 17.92 19.11 19.58
N SER A 383 18.09 19.79 20.72
CA SER A 383 17.11 20.76 21.24
C SER A 383 17.56 22.19 20.95
N TYR A 384 16.61 23.02 20.52
CA TYR A 384 16.79 24.43 20.21
C TYR A 384 15.72 25.26 20.91
N LYS A 385 16.11 26.38 21.53
CA LYS A 385 15.16 27.25 22.22
C LYS A 385 14.27 27.97 21.21
N PHE A 386 12.96 27.93 21.47
CA PHE A 386 11.99 28.68 20.68
C PHE A 386 12.19 30.19 20.89
N SER A 387 12.32 30.95 19.81
CA SER A 387 12.43 32.41 19.85
C SER A 387 11.77 33.03 18.62
N ALA A 388 11.79 34.37 18.51
CA ALA A 388 11.25 35.03 17.32
C ALA A 388 12.08 34.70 16.06
N GLU A 389 13.40 34.54 16.25
CA GLU A 389 14.38 34.18 15.22
C GLU A 389 14.65 32.67 15.14
N ASN A 390 13.89 31.85 15.90
CA ASN A 390 13.99 30.39 15.91
C ASN A 390 12.59 29.82 16.18
N SER A 391 11.68 30.03 15.23
CA SER A 391 10.32 29.47 15.29
C SER A 391 10.28 28.07 14.69
N PHE A 392 9.23 27.30 15.00
CA PHE A 392 9.04 25.97 14.42
C PHE A 392 8.94 26.03 12.88
N GLU A 393 8.18 27.00 12.37
CA GLU A 393 8.06 27.29 10.93
C GLU A 393 9.43 27.49 10.29
N GLU A 394 10.26 28.38 10.86
CA GLU A 394 11.59 28.67 10.34
C GLU A 394 12.50 27.43 10.34
N TYR A 395 12.40 26.57 11.36
CA TYR A 395 13.13 25.29 11.38
C TYR A 395 12.68 24.32 10.30
N VAL A 396 11.35 24.16 10.12
CA VAL A 396 10.80 23.33 9.05
C VAL A 396 11.25 23.85 7.69
N GLU A 397 11.16 25.16 7.46
CA GLU A 397 11.63 25.78 6.22
C GLU A 397 13.12 25.53 5.97
N ASN A 398 13.95 25.75 6.99
CA ASN A 398 15.39 25.58 6.87
C ASN A 398 15.76 24.12 6.60
N ILE A 399 15.13 23.16 7.27
CA ILE A 399 15.37 21.73 7.05
C ILE A 399 14.94 21.32 5.66
N LEU A 400 13.76 21.75 5.21
CA LEU A 400 13.29 21.51 3.86
C LEU A 400 14.27 22.10 2.82
N LYS A 401 14.71 23.36 2.98
CA LYS A 401 15.63 24.02 2.03
C LYS A 401 17.04 23.44 2.04
N SER A 402 17.49 22.86 3.16
CA SER A 402 18.87 22.41 3.34
C SER A 402 19.19 21.05 2.71
N GLU A 403 18.16 20.24 2.44
CA GLU A 403 18.33 18.83 2.11
C GLU A 403 17.33 18.35 1.04
N THR A 404 17.60 17.17 0.45
CA THR A 404 16.63 16.49 -0.41
C THR A 404 15.79 15.53 0.43
N TRP A 405 14.48 15.65 0.33
CA TRP A 405 13.51 14.81 1.03
C TRP A 405 12.66 14.10 -0.01
N HIS A 406 12.70 12.77 -0.05
CA HIS A 406 11.88 11.99 -0.99
C HIS A 406 10.49 11.76 -0.43
N LEU A 407 10.41 11.56 0.89
CA LEU A 407 9.21 11.24 1.64
C LEU A 407 9.05 12.24 2.78
N VAL A 408 7.90 12.92 2.81
CA VAL A 408 7.52 13.78 3.94
C VAL A 408 6.26 13.22 4.59
N HIS A 409 6.30 13.04 5.91
CA HIS A 409 5.14 12.72 6.72
C HIS A 409 4.81 13.95 7.56
N PHE A 410 3.62 14.51 7.36
CA PHE A 410 3.09 15.59 8.18
C PHE A 410 1.97 15.04 9.05
N ALA A 411 2.12 15.16 10.36
CA ALA A 411 1.06 14.88 11.32
C ALA A 411 0.68 16.18 12.03
N GLY A 412 -0.62 16.46 12.12
CA GLY A 412 -1.11 17.70 12.71
C GLY A 412 -2.51 18.06 12.25
N HIS A 413 -2.93 19.29 12.51
CA HIS A 413 -4.22 19.79 12.02
C HIS A 413 -4.10 20.36 10.62
N SER A 414 -5.21 20.29 9.87
CA SER A 414 -5.40 21.05 8.64
C SER A 414 -6.84 21.55 8.52
N PHE A 415 -7.02 22.61 7.76
CA PHE A 415 -8.30 23.30 7.60
C PHE A 415 -8.41 23.93 6.21
N CYS A 416 -9.63 24.03 5.69
CA CYS A 416 -9.91 24.77 4.47
C CYS A 416 -10.94 25.86 4.79
N ASP A 417 -10.62 27.12 4.49
CA ASP A 417 -11.57 28.20 4.72
C ASP A 417 -12.69 28.24 3.66
N GLN A 418 -13.71 29.08 3.89
CA GLN A 418 -14.83 29.26 2.95
C GLN A 418 -14.43 29.83 1.58
N LYS A 419 -13.21 30.40 1.46
CA LYS A 419 -12.67 30.95 0.21
C LYS A 419 -11.90 29.89 -0.58
N GLY A 420 -11.74 28.69 -0.03
CA GLY A 420 -10.96 27.61 -0.63
C GLY A 420 -9.45 27.73 -0.38
N ASN A 421 -9.02 28.42 0.69
CA ASN A 421 -7.63 28.42 1.11
C ASN A 421 -7.39 27.28 2.11
N GLY A 422 -6.46 26.38 1.78
CA GLY A 422 -6.04 25.31 2.67
C GLY A 422 -4.92 25.77 3.62
N PHE A 423 -4.94 25.31 4.86
CA PHE A 423 -3.96 25.60 5.91
C PHE A 423 -3.51 24.34 6.63
N VAL A 424 -2.21 24.20 6.86
CA VAL A 424 -1.66 23.30 7.89
C VAL A 424 -1.29 24.13 9.11
N PHE A 425 -1.37 23.56 10.31
CA PHE A 425 -1.07 24.28 11.54
C PHE A 425 0.24 23.84 12.16
N PHE A 426 1.12 24.79 12.42
CA PHE A 426 2.39 24.57 13.12
C PHE A 426 2.32 25.06 14.56
N PRO A 427 3.08 24.45 15.49
CA PRO A 427 3.18 24.92 16.86
C PRO A 427 3.90 26.27 16.97
N GLY A 428 3.22 27.22 17.59
CA GLY A 428 3.78 28.49 18.05
C GLY A 428 4.21 28.46 19.52
N LYS A 429 4.30 29.64 20.13
CA LYS A 429 4.62 29.74 21.56
C LYS A 429 3.50 29.10 22.39
N ALA A 430 3.84 28.27 23.37
CA ALA A 430 2.88 27.56 24.23
C ALA A 430 1.79 26.78 23.44
N LYS A 431 2.19 26.03 22.41
CA LYS A 431 1.31 25.23 21.53
C LYS A 431 0.28 26.02 20.72
N SER A 432 0.34 27.36 20.71
CA SER A 432 -0.59 28.19 19.95
C SER A 432 -0.51 27.83 18.45
N PRO A 433 -1.61 27.47 17.78
CA PRO A 433 -1.56 27.12 16.38
C PRO A 433 -1.19 28.32 15.51
N ILE A 434 -0.25 28.12 14.59
CA ILE A 434 0.14 29.09 13.56
C ILE A 434 -0.35 28.54 12.22
N PRO A 435 -1.28 29.21 11.52
CA PRO A 435 -1.73 28.78 10.20
C PRO A 435 -0.65 29.02 9.15
N ILE A 436 -0.34 27.98 8.38
CA ILE A 436 0.55 28.03 7.22
C ILE A 436 -0.28 27.67 5.98
N GLU A 437 -0.33 28.57 5.00
CA GLU A 437 -1.05 28.30 3.74
C GLU A 437 -0.44 27.09 3.03
N ILE A 438 -1.29 26.19 2.56
CA ILE A 438 -0.87 24.97 1.87
C ILE A 438 -0.07 25.29 0.61
N THR A 439 -0.35 26.42 -0.05
CA THR A 439 0.42 26.89 -1.20
C THR A 439 1.88 27.18 -0.84
N ASP A 440 2.14 27.78 0.33
CA ASP A 440 3.51 28.07 0.77
C ASP A 440 4.21 26.81 1.25
N PHE A 441 3.52 25.94 2.00
CA PHE A 441 4.05 24.64 2.36
C PHE A 441 4.39 23.78 1.13
N ALA A 442 3.53 23.76 0.12
CA ALA A 442 3.75 23.02 -1.12
C ALA A 442 4.92 23.57 -1.95
N LYS A 443 5.14 24.90 -1.98
CA LYS A 443 6.33 25.50 -2.58
C LYS A 443 7.62 25.01 -1.90
N LEU A 444 7.61 24.88 -0.57
CA LEU A 444 8.77 24.35 0.15
C LEU A 444 9.05 22.90 -0.27
N LEU A 445 8.04 22.02 -0.26
CA LEU A 445 8.15 20.61 -0.68
C LEU A 445 8.67 20.46 -2.12
N ARG A 446 8.28 21.37 -3.02
CA ARG A 446 8.77 21.40 -4.40
C ARG A 446 10.29 21.58 -4.46
N VAL A 447 10.82 22.52 -3.67
CA VAL A 447 12.26 22.84 -3.65
C VAL A 447 13.07 21.65 -3.14
N THR A 448 12.51 20.82 -2.27
CA THR A 448 13.20 19.67 -1.67
C THR A 448 13.18 18.40 -2.51
N LYS A 449 12.59 18.46 -3.72
CA LYS A 449 12.29 17.30 -4.57
C LYS A 449 11.42 16.22 -3.88
N CYS A 450 10.49 16.66 -3.02
CA CYS A 450 9.50 15.76 -2.42
C CYS A 450 8.81 14.92 -3.49
N ARG A 451 8.85 13.59 -3.35
CA ARG A 451 8.20 12.63 -4.27
C ARG A 451 6.86 12.17 -3.73
N PHE A 452 6.75 12.06 -2.41
CA PHE A 452 5.56 11.62 -1.73
C PHE A 452 5.36 12.37 -0.40
N ILE A 453 4.16 12.88 -0.19
CA ILE A 453 3.72 13.41 1.11
C ILE A 453 2.55 12.61 1.68
N TYR A 454 2.66 12.25 2.96
CA TYR A 454 1.55 11.71 3.74
C TYR A 454 1.05 12.81 4.68
N LEU A 455 -0.19 13.26 4.49
CA LEU A 455 -0.84 14.25 5.36
C LEU A 455 -1.73 13.53 6.36
N SER A 456 -1.19 13.19 7.53
CA SER A 456 -1.95 12.68 8.68
C SER A 456 -2.71 13.83 9.36
N SER A 457 -3.72 14.35 8.64
CA SER A 457 -4.56 15.47 9.09
C SER A 457 -5.96 15.41 8.47
N CYS A 458 -6.95 15.92 9.19
CA CYS A 458 -8.37 15.87 8.79
C CYS A 458 -8.63 16.74 7.56
N HIS A 459 -9.49 16.29 6.62
CA HIS A 459 -9.83 17.04 5.39
C HIS A 459 -8.64 17.43 4.49
N SER A 460 -7.45 16.85 4.70
CA SER A 460 -6.26 17.09 3.88
C SER A 460 -6.36 16.57 2.45
N SER A 461 -7.40 15.80 2.12
CA SER A 461 -7.74 15.44 0.74
C SER A 461 -8.72 16.40 0.08
N ASN A 462 -9.06 17.52 0.73
CA ASN A 462 -9.91 18.53 0.12
C ASN A 462 -9.23 19.09 -1.14
N GLU A 463 -10.04 19.51 -2.12
CA GLU A 463 -9.60 19.93 -3.44
C GLU A 463 -8.50 20.98 -3.38
N ASP A 464 -8.57 21.92 -2.44
CA ASP A 464 -7.57 22.97 -2.35
C ASP A 464 -6.20 22.46 -1.90
N PHE A 465 -6.13 21.48 -0.98
CA PHE A 465 -4.86 20.89 -0.58
C PHE A 465 -4.21 20.13 -1.72
N VAL A 466 -4.97 19.22 -2.30
CA VAL A 466 -4.44 18.28 -3.26
C VAL A 466 -4.11 18.93 -4.61
N PHE A 467 -4.89 19.93 -5.02
CA PHE A 467 -4.58 20.70 -6.22
C PHE A 467 -3.36 21.59 -6.01
N GLU A 468 -3.20 22.22 -4.83
CA GLU A 468 -2.03 23.03 -4.56
C GLU A 468 -0.73 22.21 -4.49
N LEU A 469 -0.76 21.03 -3.88
CA LEU A 469 0.39 20.12 -3.88
C LEU A 469 0.78 19.68 -5.30
N ALA A 470 -0.21 19.30 -6.10
CA ALA A 470 0.01 18.87 -7.47
C ALA A 470 0.52 20.04 -8.35
N ARG A 471 -0.07 21.24 -8.25
CA ARG A 471 0.38 22.46 -8.97
C ARG A 471 1.81 22.84 -8.61
N ASN A 472 2.19 22.61 -7.36
CA ASN A 472 3.57 22.77 -6.89
C ASN A 472 4.43 21.53 -7.16
N LYS A 473 3.99 20.65 -8.07
CA LYS A 473 4.78 19.55 -8.64
C LYS A 473 5.21 18.51 -7.61
N VAL A 474 4.46 18.36 -6.52
CA VAL A 474 4.59 17.20 -5.62
C VAL A 474 3.96 16.00 -6.32
N PRO A 475 4.73 14.96 -6.70
CA PRO A 475 4.23 13.88 -7.55
C PRO A 475 3.15 13.03 -6.91
N SER A 476 3.16 12.85 -5.59
CA SER A 476 2.14 12.04 -4.93
C SER A 476 1.82 12.52 -3.52
N ALA A 477 0.55 12.37 -3.15
CA ALA A 477 0.05 12.75 -1.83
C ALA A 477 -1.03 11.77 -1.35
N ILE A 478 -0.99 11.43 -0.06
CA ILE A 478 -2.13 10.89 0.66
C ILE A 478 -2.69 11.97 1.57
N GLY A 479 -4.00 12.15 1.51
CA GLY A 479 -4.76 12.94 2.48
C GLY A 479 -6.05 12.22 2.87
N PHE A 480 -6.79 12.81 3.80
CA PHE A 480 -8.02 12.25 4.36
C PHE A 480 -9.22 13.14 4.06
N ARG A 481 -10.35 12.50 3.77
CA ARG A 481 -11.58 13.21 3.35
C ARG A 481 -12.34 13.89 4.47
N TRP A 482 -12.29 13.30 5.66
CA TRP A 482 -13.09 13.69 6.81
C TRP A 482 -12.27 13.66 8.09
N LYS A 483 -12.88 14.10 9.19
CA LYS A 483 -12.33 13.93 10.53
C LYS A 483 -12.05 12.46 10.81
N ILE A 484 -10.82 12.16 11.17
CA ILE A 484 -10.33 10.83 11.51
C ILE A 484 -10.16 10.70 13.01
N ASP A 485 -10.39 9.49 13.52
CA ASP A 485 -10.07 9.13 14.88
C ASP A 485 -8.55 9.02 15.01
N ASP A 486 -7.98 9.76 15.95
CA ASP A 486 -6.54 9.90 16.17
C ASP A 486 -5.84 8.55 16.44
N ASP A 487 -6.48 7.64 17.20
CA ASP A 487 -5.94 6.29 17.42
C ASP A 487 -5.87 5.48 16.12
N LYS A 488 -6.88 5.65 15.26
CA LYS A 488 -7.01 4.92 14.00
C LYS A 488 -6.15 5.52 12.88
N ALA A 489 -5.93 6.84 12.90
CA ALA A 489 -5.04 7.54 11.98
C ALA A 489 -3.61 7.01 12.12
N LYS A 490 -3.11 6.98 13.36
CA LYS A 490 -1.84 6.36 13.74
C LYS A 490 -1.76 4.92 13.20
N GLU A 491 -2.72 4.06 13.54
CA GLU A 491 -2.67 2.64 13.15
C GLU A 491 -2.65 2.46 11.63
N LEU A 492 -3.45 3.24 10.90
CA LEU A 492 -3.45 3.23 9.44
C LEU A 492 -2.08 3.65 8.88
N ALA A 493 -1.46 4.71 9.42
CA ALA A 493 -0.14 5.16 9.00
C ALA A 493 0.90 4.06 9.19
N LYS A 494 0.92 3.40 10.36
CA LYS A 494 1.84 2.27 10.65
C LYS A 494 1.72 1.18 9.59
N ILE A 495 0.49 0.70 9.38
CA ILE A 495 0.22 -0.37 8.41
C ILE A 495 0.61 0.09 7.01
N PHE A 496 0.28 1.31 6.61
CA PHE A 496 0.61 1.84 5.31
C PHE A 496 2.12 1.82 5.06
N TYR A 497 2.93 2.31 6.00
CA TYR A 497 4.39 2.34 5.83
C TYR A 497 5.02 0.95 5.85
N GLU A 498 4.52 0.00 6.66
CA GLU A 498 4.93 -1.39 6.61
C GLU A 498 4.78 -1.97 5.19
N TYR A 499 3.62 -1.78 4.58
CA TYR A 499 3.36 -2.26 3.23
C TYR A 499 4.04 -1.43 2.15
N LEU A 500 4.24 -0.13 2.36
CA LEU A 500 4.91 0.76 1.40
C LEU A 500 6.30 0.26 1.06
N PHE A 501 7.11 -0.02 2.06
CA PHE A 501 8.48 -0.49 1.83
C PHE A 501 8.55 -1.97 1.48
N LYS A 502 7.60 -2.77 1.97
CA LYS A 502 7.50 -4.19 1.57
C LYS A 502 7.16 -4.36 0.10
N LEU A 503 6.21 -3.57 -0.42
CA LEU A 503 5.69 -3.70 -1.77
C LEU A 503 6.32 -2.72 -2.77
N LYS A 504 7.03 -1.70 -2.28
CA LYS A 504 7.61 -0.60 -3.08
C LYS A 504 6.57 0.03 -4.02
N SER A 505 5.37 0.26 -3.51
CA SER A 505 4.26 0.76 -4.31
C SER A 505 3.23 1.47 -3.45
N LEU A 506 3.03 2.76 -3.70
CA LEU A 506 2.07 3.61 -2.97
C LEU A 506 0.64 3.06 -3.07
N GLU A 507 0.23 2.70 -4.28
CA GLU A 507 -1.13 2.28 -4.61
C GLU A 507 -1.49 0.92 -3.98
N TYR A 508 -0.57 -0.05 -3.99
CA TYR A 508 -0.77 -1.33 -3.30
C TYR A 508 -0.62 -1.21 -1.79
N ALA A 509 0.27 -0.35 -1.29
CA ALA A 509 0.39 -0.12 0.16
C ALA A 509 -0.90 0.47 0.74
N LEU A 510 -1.54 1.39 0.00
CA LEU A 510 -2.83 1.92 0.43
C LEU A 510 -3.92 0.85 0.38
N LEU A 511 -3.98 0.04 -0.68
CA LEU A 511 -4.92 -1.08 -0.78
C LEU A 511 -4.81 -2.01 0.44
N GLU A 512 -3.60 -2.46 0.78
CA GLU A 512 -3.37 -3.33 1.93
C GLU A 512 -3.74 -2.67 3.25
N ALA A 513 -3.41 -1.38 3.41
CA ALA A 513 -3.77 -0.62 4.60
C ALA A 513 -5.29 -0.52 4.80
N ARG A 514 -6.05 -0.22 3.74
CA ARG A 514 -7.52 -0.20 3.78
C ARG A 514 -8.07 -1.59 4.14
N THR A 515 -7.57 -2.63 3.48
CA THR A 515 -8.02 -4.01 3.71
C THR A 515 -7.74 -4.48 5.13
N LYS A 516 -6.58 -4.16 5.70
CA LYS A 516 -6.25 -4.50 7.09
C LYS A 516 -7.09 -3.68 8.08
N MET A 517 -7.25 -2.38 7.86
CA MET A 517 -8.10 -1.54 8.72
C MET A 517 -9.56 -1.96 8.71
N ARG A 518 -10.12 -2.31 7.54
CA ARG A 518 -11.50 -2.84 7.42
C ARG A 518 -11.69 -4.14 8.20
N LYS A 519 -10.67 -5.01 8.24
CA LYS A 519 -10.71 -6.27 9.00
C LYS A 519 -10.61 -6.04 10.51
N LEU A 520 -9.83 -5.03 10.93
CA LEU A 520 -9.64 -4.70 12.34
C LEU A 520 -10.88 -4.01 12.93
N ASP A 521 -11.52 -3.13 12.16
CA ASP A 521 -12.66 -2.35 12.61
C ASP A 521 -13.52 -1.97 11.39
N SER A 522 -14.49 -2.82 11.06
CA SER A 522 -15.34 -2.63 9.89
C SER A 522 -16.21 -1.39 9.99
N ASP A 523 -16.67 -1.07 11.20
CA ASP A 523 -17.67 -0.02 11.45
C ASP A 523 -17.04 1.38 11.45
N ASN A 524 -15.71 1.45 11.63
CA ASN A 524 -14.97 2.70 11.57
C ASN A 524 -14.72 3.15 10.14
N LYS A 525 -14.96 4.43 9.85
CA LYS A 525 -14.77 5.03 8.52
C LYS A 525 -13.31 5.18 8.08
N ILE A 526 -12.33 4.95 8.96
CA ILE A 526 -10.91 5.18 8.67
C ILE A 526 -10.39 4.41 7.44
N TRP A 527 -10.90 3.22 7.14
CA TRP A 527 -10.43 2.45 5.97
C TRP A 527 -10.88 3.06 4.63
N ALA A 528 -11.95 3.86 4.62
CA ALA A 528 -12.46 4.55 3.42
C ALA A 528 -11.97 6.00 3.31
N ALA A 529 -11.41 6.54 4.39
CA ALA A 529 -11.02 7.95 4.52
C ALA A 529 -9.88 8.42 3.59
N PRO A 530 -8.80 7.65 3.40
CA PRO A 530 -7.63 8.12 2.68
C PRO A 530 -7.91 8.21 1.19
N MET A 531 -7.25 9.15 0.53
CA MET A 531 -7.26 9.31 -0.91
C MET A 531 -5.82 9.47 -1.41
N LEU A 532 -5.44 8.68 -2.42
CA LEU A 532 -4.12 8.73 -3.03
C LEU A 532 -4.20 9.44 -4.37
N ILE A 533 -3.45 10.53 -4.47
CA ILE A 533 -3.21 11.24 -5.73
C ILE A 533 -1.80 10.94 -6.18
N MET A 534 -1.69 10.57 -7.45
CA MET A 534 -0.44 10.30 -8.13
C MET A 534 -0.45 11.03 -9.46
N GLN A 535 0.48 11.95 -9.58
CA GLN A 535 0.85 12.59 -10.81
C GLN A 535 2.07 11.84 -11.36
N MET A 536 1.88 11.16 -12.49
CA MET A 536 2.97 10.49 -13.17
C MET A 536 3.71 11.51 -14.03
N GLY A 537 5.05 11.42 -14.06
CA GLY A 537 5.85 12.07 -15.09
C GLY A 537 5.37 11.66 -16.47
N ASP A 538 5.21 12.64 -17.37
CA ASP A 538 4.95 12.39 -18.78
C ASP A 538 6.18 11.81 -19.50
#